data_AF-A0ABD5CPZ2-F1
#
_entry.id   AF-A0ABD5CPZ2-F1
#
_cell.length_a   1.000
_cell.length_b   1.000
_cell.length_c   1.000
_cell.angle_alpha   90.00
_cell.angle_beta   90.00
_cell.angle_gamma   90.00
#
_symmetry.space_group_name_H-M   'P 1'
#
loop_
_entity.id
_entity.type
_entity.pdbx_description
1 polymer ?
#
loop_
_entity_poly.entity_id
_entity_poly.type
_entity_poly.pdbx_seq_one_letter_code
_entity_poly.pdbx_strand_id
1 'polypeptide(L)' 'MTVRTGALTWQLDPLMDDQELDSRQSTGAVYWEGAARVSRYGAELGRAYLELTGYAGALRMGGP' A
#
# COMPACT_ATOMS: atom_id res chain seq x y z
N MET A 1 1.27 4.30 -8.17
CA MET A 1 2.53 3.57 -7.85
C MET A 1 2.89 2.61 -8.99
N THR A 2 4.17 2.47 -9.33
CA THR A 2 4.64 1.51 -10.34
C THR A 2 5.42 0.38 -9.68
N VAL A 3 5.08 -0.88 -9.99
CA VAL A 3 5.78 -2.08 -9.50
C VAL A 3 6.28 -2.90 -10.67
N ARG A 4 7.50 -3.43 -10.58
CA ARG A 4 8.07 -4.30 -11.60
C ARG A 4 8.22 -5.73 -11.08
N THR A 5 7.79 -6.70 -11.88
CA THR A 5 7.99 -8.14 -11.61
C THR A 5 8.61 -8.77 -12.85
N GLY A 6 9.94 -8.90 -12.87
CA GLY A 6 10.67 -9.27 -14.09
C GLY A 6 10.48 -8.22 -15.19
N ALA A 7 10.07 -8.67 -16.39
CA ALA A 7 9.81 -7.79 -17.52
C ALA A 7 8.46 -7.04 -17.43
N LEU A 8 7.60 -7.38 -16.47
CA LEU A 8 6.28 -6.78 -16.34
C LEU A 8 6.34 -5.51 -15.50
N THR A 9 5.64 -4.48 -15.95
CA THR A 9 5.43 -3.22 -15.22
C THR A 9 3.95 -3.06 -14.91
N TRP A 10 3.61 -2.91 -13.64
CA TRP A 10 2.25 -2.75 -13.13
C TRP A 10 2.05 -1.33 -12.64
N GLN A 11 0.89 -0.76 -12.96
CA GLN A 11 0.45 0.53 -12.43
C GLN A 11 -0.67 0.28 -11.42
N LEU A 12 -0.47 0.78 -10.20
CA LEU A 12 -1.42 0.73 -9.11
C LEU A 12 -1.95 2.13 -8.85
N ASP A 13 -3.25 2.29 -8.90
CA ASP A 13 -3.96 3.56 -8.76
C ASP A 13 -4.88 3.49 -7.54
N PRO A 14 -4.59 4.22 -6.44
CA PRO A 14 -5.42 4.19 -5.24
C PRO A 14 -6.82 4.73 -5.53
N LEU A 15 -7.85 4.16 -4.90
CA LEU A 15 -9.22 4.62 -5.09
C LEU A 15 -9.46 6.02 -4.49
N MET A 16 -8.77 6.30 -3.39
CA MET A 16 -8.67 7.62 -2.75
C MET A 16 -7.32 7.74 -2.03
N ASP A 17 -6.86 8.98 -1.84
CA ASP A 17 -5.56 9.26 -1.23
C ASP A 17 -5.53 8.93 0.26
N ASP A 18 -6.59 9.29 1.01
CA ASP A 18 -6.65 9.13 2.47
C ASP A 18 -7.28 7.79 2.85
N GLN A 19 -6.45 6.75 2.84
CA GLN A 19 -6.77 5.41 3.36
C GLN A 19 -5.83 5.08 4.53
N GLU A 20 -5.50 6.08 5.36
CA GLU A 20 -4.66 5.91 6.54
C GLU A 20 -5.43 5.20 7.67
N LEU A 21 -4.76 4.20 8.26
CA LEU A 21 -5.16 3.58 9.50
C LEU A 21 -4.14 3.91 10.59
N ASP A 22 -4.45 4.90 11.40
CA ASP A 22 -3.70 5.20 12.61
C ASP A 22 -4.10 4.25 13.74
N SER A 23 -3.24 3.26 13.99
CA SER A 23 -3.42 2.24 15.03
C SER A 23 -2.36 2.35 16.13
N ARG A 24 -1.78 3.55 16.32
CA ARG A 24 -0.75 3.81 17.35
C ARG A 24 -1.19 3.45 18.77
N GLN A 25 -2.49 3.51 19.06
CA GLN A 25 -3.03 3.20 20.39
C GLN A 25 -3.24 1.70 20.64
N SER A 26 -3.15 0.84 19.62
CA SER A 26 -3.38 -0.60 19.73
C SER A 26 -2.16 -1.42 19.32
N THR A 27 -1.76 -1.36 18.05
CA THR A 27 -0.64 -2.12 17.48
C THR A 27 0.65 -1.30 17.39
N GLY A 28 0.58 0.01 17.68
CA GLY A 28 1.75 0.88 17.78
C GLY A 28 2.28 1.38 16.43
N ALA A 29 1.50 1.26 15.36
CA ALA A 29 1.91 1.63 14.01
C ALA A 29 0.86 2.49 13.29
N VAL A 30 1.31 3.13 12.22
CA VAL A 30 0.43 3.77 11.24
C VAL A 30 0.57 3.00 9.95
N TYR A 31 -0.56 2.61 9.38
CA TYR A 31 -0.64 1.92 8.11
C TYR A 31 -1.33 2.82 7.10
N TRP A 32 -1.00 2.65 5.82
CA TRP A 32 -1.89 3.06 4.73
C TRP A 32 -2.44 1.76 4.17
N GLU A 33 -3.75 1.59 4.23
CA GLU A 33 -4.42 0.31 4.06
C GLU A 33 -5.56 0.52 3.07
N GLY A 34 -5.23 0.43 1.78
CA GLY A 34 -6.10 1.01 0.76
C GLY A 34 -6.39 0.15 -0.46
N ALA A 35 -7.64 0.23 -0.89
CA ALA A 35 -8.11 -0.32 -2.15
C ALA A 35 -7.51 0.47 -3.33
N ALA A 36 -7.15 -0.25 -4.38
CA ALA A 36 -6.56 0.29 -5.60
C ALA A 36 -7.09 -0.44 -6.85
N ARG A 37 -6.91 0.17 -8.01
CA ARG A 37 -7.01 -0.48 -9.32
C ARG A 37 -5.62 -0.90 -9.77
N VAL A 38 -5.54 -1.98 -10.53
CA VAL A 38 -4.30 -2.41 -11.19
C VAL A 38 -4.45 -2.35 -12.69
N SER A 39 -3.50 -1.74 -13.36
CA SER A 39 -3.46 -1.63 -14.83
C SER A 39 -2.08 -1.94 -15.38
N ARG A 40 -2.03 -2.27 -16.67
CA ARG A 40 -0.80 -2.48 -17.43
C ARG A 40 -1.03 -2.07 -18.87
N TYR A 41 -0.07 -1.35 -19.46
CA TYR A 41 -0.18 -0.82 -20.83
C TYR A 41 -1.47 -0.02 -21.07
N GLY A 42 -1.91 0.75 -20.07
CA GLY A 42 -3.11 1.58 -20.15
C GLY A 42 -4.45 0.85 -19.99
N ALA A 43 -4.45 -0.49 -19.87
CA ALA A 43 -5.66 -1.27 -19.62
C ALA A 43 -5.79 -1.63 -18.13
N GLU A 44 -6.96 -1.37 -17.55
CA GLU A 44 -7.33 -1.88 -16.22
C GLU A 44 -7.46 -3.40 -16.28
N LEU A 45 -6.76 -4.09 -15.39
CA LEU A 45 -6.73 -5.55 -15.30
C LEU A 45 -7.45 -6.08 -14.07
N GLY A 46 -7.74 -5.22 -13.08
CA GLY A 46 -8.50 -5.61 -11.91
C GLY A 46 -8.37 -4.65 -10.74
N ARG A 47 -8.67 -5.18 -9.54
CA ARG A 47 -8.57 -4.48 -8.26
C ARG A 47 -7.41 -5.05 -7.45
N ALA A 48 -6.88 -4.23 -6.55
CA ALA A 48 -5.78 -4.55 -5.66
C ALA A 48 -6.03 -3.94 -4.26
N TYR A 49 -5.25 -4.42 -3.30
CA TYR A 49 -5.10 -3.81 -1.98
C TYR A 49 -3.61 -3.53 -1.78
N LEU A 50 -3.29 -2.37 -1.23
CA LEU A 50 -1.91 -2.02 -0.86
C LEU A 50 -1.87 -1.73 0.64
N GLU A 51 -0.89 -2.35 1.29
CA GLU A 51 -0.49 -2.03 2.63
C GLU A 51 0.86 -1.31 2.56
N LEU A 52 0.92 -0.09 3.06
CA LEU A 52 2.16 0.66 3.24
C LEU A 52 2.36 0.90 4.72
N THR A 53 3.59 0.72 5.17
CA THR A 53 3.94 0.84 6.58
C THR A 53 5.32 1.48 6.69
N GLY A 54 5.68 1.97 7.88
CA GLY A 54 6.97 2.59 8.14
C GLY A 54 7.16 4.01 7.60
N TYR A 55 6.18 4.58 6.88
CA TYR A 55 6.26 5.95 6.36
C TYR A 55 6.09 7.02 7.45
N ALA A 56 5.35 6.70 8.52
CA ALA A 56 5.18 7.56 9.68
C ALA A 56 6.27 7.38 10.77
N GLY A 57 7.29 6.56 10.50
CA GLY A 57 8.37 6.22 11.43
C GLY A 57 8.72 4.74 11.38
N ALA A 58 9.92 4.39 11.88
CA ALA A 58 10.36 3.00 11.91
C ALA A 58 9.39 2.11 12.69
N LEU A 59 9.02 0.96 12.11
CA LEU A 59 8.19 -0.01 12.80
C LEU A 59 8.90 -0.55 14.02
N ARG A 60 8.21 -0.52 15.15
CA ARG A 60 8.60 -1.27 16.34
C ARG A 60 8.09 -2.70 16.18
N MET A 61 8.84 -3.50 15.44
CA MET A 61 8.66 -4.95 15.49
C MET A 61 9.09 -5.42 16.87
N GLY A 62 8.23 -6.16 17.57
CA GLY A 62 8.50 -6.63 18.93
C GLY A 62 9.91 -7.20 19.07
N GLY A 63 10.73 -6.53 19.88
CA GLY A 63 11.88 -7.13 20.53
C GLY A 63 11.47 -7.66 21.90
N PRO A 64 12.30 -8.49 22.56
CA PRO A 64 12.02 -8.96 23.91
C PRO A 64 11.71 -7.83 24.90
#